data_AF-A0A939NHU2-F1
#
_entry.id   AF-A0A939NHU2-F1
#
_cell.length_a   1.000
_cell.length_b   1.000
_cell.length_c   1.000
_cell.angle_alpha   90.00
_cell.angle_beta   90.00
_cell.angle_gamma   90.00
#
_symmetry.space_group_name_H-M   'P 1'
#
loop_
_entity.id
_entity.type
_entity.pdbx_description
1 polymer ?
#
loop_
_entity_poly.entity_id
_entity_poly.type
_entity_poly.pdbx_seq_one_letter_code
_entity_poly.pdbx_strand_id
1 'polypeptide(L)'
;MPQRRRIDDGTTHSKGLMVYSPKSGVFTWINPPQGHEELLGEQAGSPAKGNKTYWLIQIDGKKYKRSHLAHLFMTGKMPSGIIDHINGNSLDDRWMNIRDTTYAINAQNRLVGKP
;
A
#
# COMPACT_ATOMS: atom_id res chain seq x y z
N MET A 1 -8.09 -27.06 13.58
CA MET A 1 -8.20 -25.64 13.95
C MET A 1 -6.82 -25.00 13.80
N PRO A 2 -6.48 -24.24 12.76
CA PRO A 2 -5.19 -23.56 12.75
C PRO A 2 -5.29 -22.27 13.58
N GLN A 3 -4.45 -22.19 14.60
CA GLN A 3 -4.29 -21.06 15.50
C GLN A 3 -3.89 -19.81 14.71
N ARG A 4 -4.66 -18.74 14.84
CA ARG A 4 -4.30 -17.39 14.38
C ARG A 4 -3.04 -16.95 15.13
N ARG A 5 -1.88 -16.96 14.46
CA ARG A 5 -0.69 -16.29 14.96
C ARG A 5 -0.98 -14.79 14.98
N ARG A 6 -1.21 -14.25 16.19
CA ARG A 6 -1.15 -12.80 16.43
C ARG A 6 0.26 -12.35 16.13
N ILE A 7 0.43 -11.53 15.10
CA ILE A 7 1.63 -10.73 14.90
C ILE A 7 1.33 -9.39 15.59
N ASP A 8 1.71 -9.30 16.86
CA ASP A 8 1.73 -8.08 17.66
C ASP A 8 3.12 -7.44 17.52
N ASP A 9 3.24 -6.37 16.72
CA ASP A 9 4.41 -5.48 16.74
C ASP A 9 4.09 -3.99 16.45
N GLY A 10 2.91 -3.52 16.86
CA GLY A 10 2.65 -2.08 17.05
C GLY A 10 2.32 -1.29 15.78
N THR A 11 1.03 -0.99 15.63
CA THR A 11 0.38 -0.10 14.64
C THR A 11 0.28 -0.67 13.23
N THR A 12 -0.35 -1.84 13.12
CA THR A 12 -0.83 -2.38 11.85
C THR A 12 -2.13 -1.67 11.42
N HIS A 13 -2.25 -1.29 10.15
CA HIS A 13 -3.47 -0.67 9.61
C HIS A 13 -4.27 -1.70 8.82
N SER A 14 -5.56 -1.87 9.12
CA SER A 14 -6.44 -2.81 8.39
C SER A 14 -7.52 -2.08 7.60
N LYS A 15 -7.74 -2.49 6.35
CA LYS A 15 -8.92 -2.08 5.56
C LYS A 15 -9.43 -3.27 4.75
N GLY A 16 -10.67 -3.68 5.02
CA GLY A 16 -11.51 -4.58 4.21
C GLY A 16 -10.91 -5.95 3.87
N LEU A 17 -9.90 -5.95 3.00
CA LEU A 17 -9.25 -7.12 2.42
C LEU A 17 -7.86 -7.40 2.98
N MET A 18 -7.17 -6.37 3.48
CA MET A 18 -5.74 -6.46 3.82
C MET A 18 -5.37 -5.71 5.11
N VAL A 19 -4.19 -6.07 5.59
CA VAL A 19 -3.47 -5.47 6.71
C VAL A 19 -2.11 -4.99 6.20
N TYR A 20 -1.71 -3.77 6.59
CA TYR A 20 -0.41 -3.16 6.27
C TYR A 20 0.44 -2.99 7.54
N SER A 21 1.70 -3.42 7.49
CA SER A 21 2.69 -3.13 8.53
C SER A 21 3.61 -1.97 8.08
N PRO A 22 3.55 -0.79 8.74
CA PRO A 22 4.36 0.37 8.37
C PRO A 22 5.87 0.14 8.52
N LYS A 23 6.26 -0.71 9.47
CA LYS A 23 7.67 -1.01 9.78
C LYS A 23 8.33 -1.90 8.74
N SER A 24 7.59 -2.86 8.17
CA SER A 24 8.11 -3.78 7.16
C SER A 24 7.74 -3.38 5.73
N GLY A 25 6.71 -2.57 5.55
CA GLY A 25 6.20 -2.20 4.23
C GLY A 25 5.36 -3.31 3.58
N VAL A 26 5.02 -4.37 4.34
CA VAL A 26 4.34 -5.56 3.83
C VAL A 26 2.84 -5.41 4.00
N PHE A 27 2.11 -5.84 2.96
CA PHE A 27 0.69 -6.07 3.01
C PHE A 27 0.41 -7.56 3.15
N THR A 28 -0.60 -7.93 3.93
CA THR A 28 -1.04 -9.30 4.14
C THR A 28 -2.54 -9.39 3.89
N TRP A 29 -3.00 -10.41 3.16
CA TRP A 29 -4.42 -10.64 2.95
C TRP A 29 -5.10 -11.16 4.23
N ILE A 30 -6.17 -10.50 4.64
CA ILE A 30 -7.04 -10.95 5.76
C ILE A 30 -8.42 -11.39 5.27
N ASN A 31 -8.82 -10.94 4.08
CA ASN A 31 -10.02 -11.36 3.37
C ASN A 31 -9.67 -11.31 1.87
N PRO A 32 -9.07 -12.37 1.32
CA PRO A 32 -8.62 -12.38 -0.07
C PRO A 32 -9.80 -12.32 -1.05
N PRO A 33 -9.55 -11.97 -2.33
CA PRO A 33 -10.59 -11.98 -3.36
C PRO A 33 -11.24 -13.36 -3.54
N GLN A 34 -12.49 -13.38 -4.02
CA GLN A 34 -13.22 -14.62 -4.26
C GLN A 34 -12.47 -15.53 -5.25
N GLY A 35 -12.37 -16.83 -4.93
CA GLY A 35 -11.63 -17.80 -5.74
C GLY A 35 -10.10 -17.76 -5.54
N HIS A 36 -9.64 -17.01 -4.53
CA HIS A 36 -8.24 -16.91 -4.11
C HIS A 36 -8.09 -17.12 -2.59
N GLU A 37 -8.90 -18.00 -1.99
CA GLU A 37 -8.89 -18.27 -0.56
C GLU A 37 -7.52 -18.74 -0.04
N GLU A 38 -6.69 -19.34 -0.91
CA GLU A 38 -5.32 -19.74 -0.63
C GLU A 38 -4.39 -18.58 -0.25
N LEU A 39 -4.76 -17.34 -0.62
CA LEU A 39 -3.95 -16.15 -0.31
C LEU A 39 -4.14 -15.66 1.13
N LEU A 40 -5.05 -16.24 1.91
CA LEU A 40 -5.30 -15.80 3.28
C LEU A 40 -4.03 -15.92 4.15
N GLY A 41 -3.57 -14.78 4.69
CA GLY A 41 -2.34 -14.71 5.47
C GLY A 41 -1.06 -14.55 4.66
N GLU A 42 -1.15 -14.63 3.33
CA GLU A 42 0.00 -14.44 2.43
C GLU A 42 0.29 -12.96 2.16
N GLN A 43 1.53 -12.69 1.77
CA GLN A 43 1.94 -11.36 1.34
C GLN A 43 1.17 -10.94 0.10
N ALA A 44 0.51 -9.78 0.17
CA ALA A 44 -0.26 -9.26 -0.94
C ALA A 44 0.63 -8.60 -2.00
N GLY A 45 0.37 -9.00 -3.24
CA GLY A 45 1.00 -8.47 -4.44
C GLY A 45 2.23 -9.22 -4.91
N SER A 46 2.72 -8.82 -6.08
CA SER A 46 3.92 -9.38 -6.71
C SER A 46 4.75 -8.28 -7.37
N PRO A 47 6.07 -8.47 -7.51
CA PRO A 47 6.93 -7.51 -8.19
C PRO A 47 6.66 -7.56 -9.70
N ALA A 48 6.28 -6.42 -10.28
CA ALA A 48 6.12 -6.24 -11.71
C ALA A 48 7.37 -5.58 -12.30
N LYS A 49 7.97 -6.21 -13.32
CA LYS A 49 9.15 -5.70 -14.02
C LYS A 49 8.76 -4.67 -15.08
N GLY A 50 9.57 -3.63 -15.21
CA GLY A 50 9.48 -2.57 -16.21
C GLY A 50 10.79 -1.75 -16.18
N ASN A 51 10.75 -0.46 -16.52
CA ASN A 51 11.91 0.43 -16.37
C ASN A 51 12.37 0.57 -14.90
N LYS A 52 11.42 0.42 -13.96
CA LYS A 52 11.67 0.29 -12.52
C LYS A 52 10.70 -0.76 -11.97
N THR A 53 11.18 -1.66 -11.12
CA THR A 53 10.36 -2.74 -10.55
C THR A 53 9.54 -2.21 -9.38
N TYR A 54 8.24 -2.52 -9.34
CA TYR A 54 7.36 -2.13 -8.23
C TYR A 54 6.52 -3.31 -7.77
N TRP A 55 6.11 -3.33 -6.51
CA TRP A 55 5.05 -4.24 -6.06
C TRP A 55 3.69 -3.77 -6.56
N LEU A 56 2.95 -4.67 -7.19
CA LEU A 56 1.56 -4.48 -7.59
C LEU A 56 0.64 -5.41 -6.81
N ILE A 57 -0.47 -4.87 -6.31
CA ILE A 57 -1.56 -5.63 -5.70
C ILE A 57 -2.75 -5.53 -6.63
N GLN A 58 -3.34 -6.67 -6.99
CA GLN A 58 -4.57 -6.71 -7.78
C GLN A 58 -5.78 -6.87 -6.85
N ILE A 59 -6.74 -5.96 -6.99
CA ILE A 59 -7.99 -5.94 -6.23
C ILE A 59 -9.11 -5.73 -7.26
N ASP A 60 -10.08 -6.65 -7.31
CA ASP A 60 -11.24 -6.59 -8.21
C ASP A 60 -10.86 -6.30 -9.68
N GLY A 61 -9.83 -6.99 -10.19
CA GLY A 61 -9.34 -6.83 -11.57
C GLY A 61 -8.50 -5.56 -11.82
N LYS A 62 -8.34 -4.67 -10.83
CA LYS A 62 -7.52 -3.45 -10.95
C LYS A 62 -6.19 -3.61 -10.23
N LYS A 63 -5.10 -3.16 -10.86
CA LYS A 63 -3.75 -3.20 -10.30
C LYS A 63 -3.40 -1.88 -9.61
N TYR A 64 -2.93 -1.95 -8.38
CA TYR A 64 -2.50 -0.81 -7.58
C TYR A 64 -1.04 -0.98 -7.16
N LYS A 65 -0.26 0.10 -7.17
CA LYS A 65 1.09 0.10 -6.61
C LYS A 65 1.01 -0.06 -5.09
N ARG A 66 1.81 -0.97 -4.53
CA ARG A 66 1.85 -1.20 -3.08
C ARG A 66 2.22 0.06 -2.30
N SER A 67 3.16 0.86 -2.81
CA SER A 67 3.50 2.17 -2.24
C SER A 67 2.31 3.14 -2.11
N HIS A 68 1.39 3.11 -3.08
CA HIS A 68 0.21 3.99 -3.07
C HIS A 68 -0.84 3.48 -2.07
N LEU A 69 -0.98 2.15 -1.96
CA LEU A 69 -1.80 1.54 -0.94
C LEU A 69 -1.24 1.79 0.46
N ALA A 70 0.09 1.75 0.65
CA ALA A 70 0.75 2.09 1.92
C ALA A 70 0.36 3.52 2.35
N HIS A 71 0.44 4.48 1.43
CA HIS A 71 -0.01 5.84 1.67
C HIS A 71 -1.50 5.94 2.03
N LEU A 72 -2.37 5.21 1.31
CA LEU A 72 -3.82 5.16 1.59
C LEU A 72 -4.15 4.56 2.97
N PHE A 73 -3.37 3.59 3.42
CA PHE A 73 -3.54 2.95 4.73
C PHE A 73 -3.10 3.86 5.88
N MET A 74 -2.04 4.64 5.68
CA MET A 74 -1.51 5.56 6.70
C MET A 74 -2.27 6.89 6.77
N THR A 75 -2.65 7.45 5.62
CA THR A 75 -3.24 8.81 5.55
C THR A 75 -4.76 8.81 5.33
N GLY A 76 -5.34 7.66 5.00
CA GLY A 76 -6.74 7.55 4.61
C GLY A 76 -7.05 8.04 3.19
N LYS A 77 -6.06 8.57 2.45
CA LYS A 77 -6.24 9.14 1.11
C LYS A 77 -5.24 8.56 0.11
N MET A 78 -5.66 8.39 -1.14
CA MET A 78 -4.73 8.06 -2.22
C MET A 78 -3.74 9.22 -2.41
N PRO A 79 -2.46 8.94 -2.70
CA PRO A 79 -1.50 9.98 -2.99
C PRO A 79 -1.94 10.75 -4.23
N SER A 80 -1.64 12.04 -4.24
CA SER A 80 -2.03 12.94 -5.34
C SER A 80 -1.02 12.92 -6.50
N GLY A 81 0.21 12.47 -6.23
CA GLY A 81 1.31 12.45 -7.19
C GLY A 81 2.11 11.15 -7.16
N ILE A 82 3.43 11.28 -7.18
CA ILE A 82 4.35 10.14 -7.16
C ILE A 82 4.70 9.85 -5.70
N ILE A 83 4.73 8.56 -5.36
CA ILE A 83 5.42 8.14 -4.14
C ILE A 83 6.90 7.97 -4.46
N ASP A 84 7.74 8.79 -3.83
CA ASP A 84 9.18 8.67 -3.88
C ASP A 84 9.70 7.76 -2.76
N HIS A 85 10.73 6.98 -3.06
CA HIS A 85 11.39 6.08 -2.12
C HIS A 85 12.73 6.69 -1.73
N ILE A 86 12.88 7.04 -0.45
CA ILE A 86 14.04 7.79 0.07
C ILE A 86 15.36 7.06 -0.22
N ASN A 87 15.38 5.74 -0.07
CA ASN A 87 16.55 4.92 -0.36
C ASN A 87 16.72 4.54 -1.84
N GLY A 88 15.87 5.07 -2.74
CA GLY A 88 15.85 4.75 -4.16
C GLY A 88 15.25 3.37 -4.51
N ASN A 89 15.08 2.48 -3.53
CA ASN A 89 14.56 1.14 -3.73
C ASN A 89 13.03 1.14 -3.75
N SER A 90 12.46 0.96 -4.95
CA SER A 90 11.01 0.93 -5.17
C SER A 90 10.28 -0.31 -4.66
N LEU A 91 11.00 -1.30 -4.13
CA LEU A 91 10.43 -2.49 -3.49
C LEU A 91 10.33 -2.34 -1.97
N ASP A 92 10.90 -1.27 -1.42
CA ASP A 92 10.93 -0.99 0.01
C ASP A 92 9.80 -0.01 0.39
N ASP A 93 8.61 -0.55 0.60
CA ASP A 93 7.39 0.23 0.86
C ASP A 93 7.16 0.51 2.35
N ARG A 94 8.22 0.51 3.16
CA ARG A 94 8.16 0.92 4.57
C ARG A 94 7.67 2.36 4.66
N TRP A 95 6.81 2.68 5.62
CA TRP A 95 6.23 4.02 5.75
C TRP A 95 7.30 5.09 5.90
N MET A 96 8.33 4.79 6.70
CA MET A 96 9.47 5.70 6.88
C MET A 96 10.31 5.91 5.62
N ASN A 97 10.19 5.03 4.62
CA ASN A 97 10.97 5.06 3.38
C ASN A 97 10.19 5.68 2.21
N ILE A 98 8.89 5.91 2.35
CA ILE A 98 8.08 6.50 1.28
C ILE A 98 7.69 7.95 1.60
N ARG A 99 7.65 8.80 0.58
CA ARG A 99 7.19 10.19 0.69
C ARG A 99 6.21 10.47 -0.45
N ASP A 100 5.08 11.11 -0.14
CA ASP A 100 4.22 11.69 -1.18
C ASP A 100 4.95 12.91 -1.75
N THR A 101 5.56 12.72 -2.92
CA THR A 101 6.13 13.82 -3.68
C THR A 101 5.11 14.23 -4.73
N THR A 102 4.50 15.39 -4.49
CA THR A 102 3.76 16.06 -5.56
C THR A 102 4.76 16.45 -6.65
N TYR A 103 4.33 16.44 -7.91
CA TYR A 103 5.00 17.18 -8.98
C TYR A 103 5.00 18.69 -8.63
N ALA A 104 5.93 19.09 -7.76
CA ALA A 104 6.20 20.41 -7.19
C ALA A 104 5.10 21.12 -6.35
N ILE A 105 3.83 21.09 -6.71
CA ILE A 105 2.81 21.95 -6.07
C ILE A 105 1.52 21.15 -6.01
N ASN A 106 1.04 20.89 -4.79
CA ASN A 106 -0.38 20.71 -4.50
C ASN A 106 -1.14 21.62 -5.45
N ALA A 107 -1.90 21.07 -6.40
CA ALA A 107 -2.79 21.87 -7.22
C ALA A 107 -3.38 22.96 -6.31
N GLN A 108 -3.01 24.22 -6.57
CA GLN A 108 -3.65 25.41 -5.99
C GLN A 108 -5.18 25.43 -6.26
N ASN A 109 -5.76 24.35 -6.78
CA ASN A 109 -6.91 24.32 -7.67
C ASN A 109 -7.87 23.14 -7.45
N ARG A 110 -7.92 22.47 -6.29
CA ARG A 110 -9.07 21.55 -6.03
C ARG A 110 -9.86 21.77 -4.75
N LEU A 111 -9.47 22.72 -3.89
CA LEU A 111 -10.28 23.10 -2.72
C LEU A 111 -10.21 24.60 -2.36
N VAL A 112 -10.02 25.49 -3.34
CA VAL A 112 -10.63 26.84 -3.24
C VAL A 112 -12.02 26.78 -3.89
N GLY A 113 -12.79 25.77 -3.50
CA GLY A 113 -14.24 25.88 -3.39
C GLY A 113 -14.51 26.20 -1.93
N LYS A 114 -14.17 27.41 -1.51
CA LYS A 114 -14.72 28.01 -0.28
C LYS A 114 -15.85 28.95 -0.71
N PRO A 115 -16.93 29.00 0.08
CA PRO A 115 -18.29 29.35 -0.33
C PRO A 115 -18.43 30.75 -0.92
#